data_AF-A0A1G6KYK7-F1
#
_entry.id   AF-A0A1G6KYK7-F1
#
_cell.length_a   1.000
_cell.length_b   1.000
_cell.length_c   1.000
_cell.angle_alpha   90.00
_cell.angle_beta   90.00
_cell.angle_gamma   90.00
#
_symmetry.space_group_name_H-M   'P 1'
#
loop_
_entity.id
_entity.type
_entity.pdbx_description
1 polymer ?
#
loop_
_entity_poly.entity_id
_entity_poly.type
_entity_poly.pdbx_seq_one_letter_code
_entity_poly.pdbx_strand_id
1 'polypeptide(L)'
;MPIVLVLQGPTVTQQRYEDAVRRFTGGRDRMEQPADWPVGGLLVHLAGQGPQGFRIIDVWESEDSCRRFGEQLAPVLEEVGITDPPEIHPLQGFVSAATVPA
;
A
#
# COMPACT_ATOMS: atom_id res chain seq x y z
N MET A 1 -15.58 -8.06 1.39
CA MET A 1 -15.32 -7.70 2.80
C MET A 1 -14.02 -6.93 2.81
N PRO A 2 -13.95 -5.77 3.47
CA PRO A 2 -12.72 -4.99 3.52
C PRO A 2 -11.62 -5.73 4.26
N ILE A 3 -10.38 -5.52 3.81
CA ILE A 3 -9.18 -6.10 4.40
C ILE A 3 -8.15 -5.01 4.65
N VAL A 4 -7.25 -5.29 5.58
CA VAL A 4 -6.03 -4.51 5.78
C VAL A 4 -4.84 -5.32 5.31
N LEU A 5 -4.00 -4.69 4.48
CA LEU A 5 -2.67 -5.16 4.13
C LEU A 5 -1.66 -4.35 4.93
N VAL A 6 -0.72 -5.03 5.57
CA VAL A 6 0.42 -4.42 6.25
C VAL A 6 1.69 -4.95 5.60
N LEU A 7 2.55 -4.04 5.17
CA LEU A 7 3.88 -4.37 4.69
C LEU A 7 4.92 -3.68 5.56
N GLN A 8 5.74 -4.49 6.23
CA GLN A 8 6.74 -4.06 7.20
C GLN A 8 7.85 -5.11 7.26
N GLY A 9 9.04 -4.71 7.70
CA GLY A 9 10.15 -5.63 7.94
C GLY A 9 11.50 -5.01 7.60
N PRO A 10 12.60 -5.77 7.77
CA PRO A 10 13.96 -5.26 7.60
C PRO A 10 14.26 -4.74 6.19
N THR A 11 13.59 -5.27 5.16
CA THR A 11 13.80 -4.86 3.76
C THR A 11 12.88 -3.73 3.34
N VAL A 12 11.82 -3.44 4.10
CA VAL A 12 10.90 -2.32 3.91
C VAL A 12 11.53 -1.06 4.49
N THR A 13 12.22 -0.29 3.66
CA THR A 13 12.83 0.99 4.03
C THR A 13 12.11 2.13 3.31
N GLN A 14 12.22 3.36 3.85
CA GLN A 14 11.66 4.54 3.19
C GLN A 14 12.17 4.69 1.75
N GLN A 15 13.49 4.52 1.54
CA GLN A 15 14.09 4.63 0.21
C GLN A 15 13.50 3.63 -0.79
N ARG A 16 13.37 2.36 -0.40
CA ARG A 16 12.84 1.33 -1.31
C ARG A 16 11.36 1.52 -1.58
N TYR A 17 10.60 2.01 -0.60
CA TYR A 17 9.22 2.44 -0.81
C TYR A 17 9.14 3.58 -1.84
N GLU A 18 9.96 4.62 -1.70
CA GLU A 18 10.00 5.73 -2.66
C GLU A 18 10.40 5.26 -4.07
N ASP A 19 11.35 4.33 -4.17
CA ASP A 19 11.73 3.71 -5.44
C ASP A 19 10.56 2.91 -6.05
N ALA A 20 9.79 2.17 -5.26
CA ALA A 20 8.58 1.48 -5.72
C ALA A 20 7.52 2.46 -6.23
N VAL A 21 7.29 3.56 -5.50
CA VAL A 21 6.36 4.63 -5.91
C VAL A 21 6.77 5.24 -7.24
N ARG A 22 8.07 5.51 -7.44
CA ARG A 22 8.57 6.03 -8.72
C ARG A 22 8.28 5.09 -9.89
N ARG A 23 8.33 3.77 -9.68
CA ARG A 23 8.00 2.78 -10.72
C ARG A 23 6.55 2.86 -11.15
N PHE A 24 5.62 2.97 -10.21
CA PHE A 24 4.19 3.06 -10.54
C PHE A 24 3.79 4.40 -11.14
N THR A 25 4.40 5.49 -10.67
CA THR A 25 3.98 6.84 -11.04
C THR A 25 4.69 7.40 -12.28
N GLY A 26 5.60 6.64 -12.88
CA GLY A 26 6.44 7.12 -13.99
C GLY A 26 7.48 8.15 -13.55
N GLY A 27 7.95 8.08 -12.30
CA GLY A 27 9.03 8.92 -11.77
C GLY A 27 8.62 9.99 -10.75
N ARG A 28 7.35 10.04 -10.31
CA ARG A 28 6.96 10.90 -9.18
C ARG A 28 7.42 10.27 -7.87
N ASP A 29 7.73 11.11 -6.89
CA ASP A 29 8.17 10.64 -5.57
C ASP A 29 7.01 10.19 -4.66
N ARG A 30 5.75 10.46 -5.05
CA ARG A 30 4.56 10.21 -4.23
C ARG A 30 3.36 9.77 -5.05
N MET A 31 2.56 8.90 -4.45
CA MET A 31 1.15 8.71 -4.79
C MET A 31 0.32 9.70 -3.95
N GLU A 32 -0.62 10.41 -4.55
CA GLU A 32 -1.35 11.49 -3.88
C GLU A 32 -2.86 11.28 -3.86
N GLN A 33 -3.39 10.46 -4.78
CA GLN A 33 -4.81 10.15 -4.89
C GLN A 33 -5.03 8.67 -5.19
N PRO A 34 -6.21 8.09 -4.86
CA PRO A 34 -6.50 6.69 -5.14
C PRO A 34 -6.34 6.29 -6.62
N ALA A 35 -6.57 7.24 -7.54
CA ALA A 35 -6.40 7.03 -8.98
C ALA A 35 -4.93 6.83 -9.41
N ASP A 36 -3.95 7.12 -8.53
CA ASP A 36 -2.55 6.80 -8.79
C ASP A 36 -2.25 5.30 -8.57
N TRP A 37 -3.12 4.54 -7.89
CA TRP A 37 -2.98 3.09 -7.79
C TRP A 37 -3.35 2.42 -9.11
N PRO A 38 -2.63 1.36 -9.51
CA PRO A 38 -2.86 0.70 -10.78
C PRO A 38 -4.14 -0.14 -10.84
N VAL A 39 -4.85 -0.26 -9.71
CA VAL A 39 -6.14 -0.95 -9.59
C VAL A 39 -7.09 -0.15 -8.70
N GLY A 40 -8.40 -0.31 -8.91
CA GLY A 40 -9.41 0.29 -8.04
C GLY A 40 -9.62 -0.47 -6.73
N GLY A 41 -10.38 0.12 -5.80
CA GLY A 41 -10.77 -0.50 -4.53
C GLY A 41 -9.87 -0.18 -3.34
N LEU A 42 -8.86 0.70 -3.51
CA LEU A 42 -8.08 1.25 -2.40
C LEU A 42 -8.93 2.26 -1.63
N LEU A 43 -9.11 2.03 -0.33
CA LEU A 43 -9.83 2.93 0.58
C LEU A 43 -8.87 3.89 1.29
N VAL A 44 -7.71 3.38 1.71
CA VAL A 44 -6.70 4.14 2.44
C VAL A 44 -5.32 3.58 2.09
N HIS A 45 -4.36 4.47 1.89
CA HIS A 45 -2.94 4.16 1.88
C HIS A 45 -2.24 5.03 2.93
N LEU A 46 -1.40 4.42 3.76
CA LEU A 46 -0.57 5.08 4.75
C LEU A 46 0.83 4.49 4.65
N ALA A 47 1.84 5.36 4.59
CA ALA A 47 3.24 4.94 4.65
C ALA A 47 4.02 5.89 5.55
N GLY A 48 4.90 5.35 6.39
CA GLY A 48 5.68 6.19 7.29
C GLY A 48 6.77 5.47 8.07
N GLN A 49 7.74 6.26 8.53
CA GLN A 49 8.81 5.79 9.39
C GLN A 49 8.31 5.68 10.85
N GLY A 50 8.46 4.50 11.44
CA GLY A 50 8.22 4.26 12.86
C GLY A 50 9.47 3.81 13.61
N PRO A 51 9.37 3.61 14.95
CA PRO A 51 10.47 3.11 15.78
C PRO A 51 10.96 1.72 15.39
N GLN A 52 10.12 0.92 14.73
CA GLN A 52 10.42 -0.45 14.31
C GLN A 52 10.77 -0.57 12.81
N GLY A 53 11.00 0.55 12.14
CA GLY A 53 11.24 0.59 10.69
C GLY A 53 10.12 1.28 9.92
N PHE A 54 10.25 1.25 8.59
CA PHE A 54 9.24 1.82 7.70
C PHE A 54 8.06 0.86 7.57
N ARG A 55 6.85 1.41 7.54
CA ARG A 55 5.61 0.63 7.51
C ARG A 55 4.67 1.20 6.47
N ILE A 56 4.04 0.30 5.72
CA ILE A 56 3.00 0.59 4.75
C ILE A 56 1.73 -0.13 5.19
N ILE A 57 0.60 0.57 5.14
CA ILE A 57 -0.72 0.04 5.49
C ILE A 57 -1.69 0.45 4.39
N ASP A 58 -2.30 -0.54 3.77
CA ASP A 58 -3.37 -0.33 2.79
C ASP A 58 -4.67 -0.94 3.30
N VAL A 59 -5.78 -0.22 3.11
CA VAL A 59 -7.12 -0.75 3.33
C VAL A 59 -7.79 -0.90 1.97
N TRP A 60 -8.30 -2.10 1.70
CA TRP A 60 -8.95 -2.45 0.44
C TRP A 60 -10.42 -2.81 0.67
N GLU A 61 -11.28 -2.51 -0.31
CA GLU A 61 -12.71 -2.88 -0.31
C GLU A 61 -12.92 -4.40 -0.30
N SER A 62 -11.98 -5.15 -0.88
CA SER A 62 -12.05 -6.60 -1.02
C SER A 62 -10.68 -7.25 -1.15
N GLU A 63 -10.61 -8.54 -0.80
CA GLU A 63 -9.46 -9.41 -1.09
C GLU A 63 -9.14 -9.46 -2.58
N ASP A 64 -10.16 -9.41 -3.45
CA ASP A 64 -9.95 -9.42 -4.91
C ASP A 64 -9.20 -8.16 -5.39
N SER A 65 -9.57 -6.98 -4.87
CA SER A 65 -8.88 -5.72 -5.20
C SER A 65 -7.42 -5.76 -4.71
N CYS A 66 -7.21 -6.25 -3.49
CA CYS A 66 -5.88 -6.43 -2.93
C CYS A 66 -5.03 -7.43 -3.72
N ARG A 67 -5.61 -8.56 -4.17
CA ARG A 67 -4.93 -9.57 -4.98
C ARG A 67 -4.48 -8.99 -6.32
N ARG A 68 -5.38 -8.29 -7.01
CA ARG A 68 -5.06 -7.62 -8.29
C ARG A 68 -3.96 -6.58 -8.15
N PHE A 69 -3.93 -5.86 -7.02
CA PHE A 69 -2.80 -4.98 -6.71
C PHE A 69 -1.51 -5.78 -6.48
N GLY A 70 -1.57 -6.85 -5.69
CA GLY A 70 -0.45 -7.76 -5.43
C GLY A 70 0.21 -8.31 -6.70
N GLU A 71 -0.58 -8.65 -7.72
CA GLU A 71 -0.09 -9.10 -9.03
C GLU A 71 0.77 -8.05 -9.75
N GLN A 72 0.45 -6.77 -9.58
CA GLN A 72 1.23 -5.67 -10.15
C GLN A 72 2.37 -5.21 -9.22
N LEU A 73 2.19 -5.38 -7.90
CA LEU A 73 3.14 -4.98 -6.88
C LEU A 73 4.32 -5.93 -6.76
N ALA A 74 4.09 -7.23 -6.85
CA ALA A 74 5.12 -8.26 -6.69
C ALA A 74 6.39 -8.01 -7.55
N PRO A 75 6.30 -7.78 -8.88
CA PRO A 75 7.50 -7.52 -9.69
C PRO A 75 8.21 -6.24 -9.28
N VAL A 76 7.47 -5.20 -8.89
CA VAL A 76 8.07 -3.92 -8.44
C VAL A 76 8.83 -4.11 -7.13
N LEU A 77 8.26 -4.85 -6.17
CA LEU A 77 8.93 -5.14 -4.89
C LEU A 77 10.22 -5.93 -5.08
N GLU A 78 10.20 -6.93 -5.96
CA GLU A 78 11.38 -7.71 -6.32
C GLU A 78 12.49 -6.80 -6.91
N GLU A 79 12.14 -5.93 -7.84
CA GLU A 79 13.07 -4.98 -8.47
C GLU A 79 13.72 -4.00 -7.49
N VAL A 80 12.98 -3.53 -6.47
CA VAL A 80 13.50 -2.60 -5.44
C VAL A 80 14.09 -3.32 -4.23
N GLY A 81 14.07 -4.66 -4.22
CA GLY A 81 14.66 -5.49 -3.18
C GLY A 81 13.88 -5.52 -1.86
N ILE A 82 12.56 -5.32 -1.90
CA ILE A 82 11.66 -5.59 -0.77
C ILE A 82 11.24 -7.07 -0.86
N THR A 83 11.60 -7.85 0.15
CA THR A 83 11.32 -9.30 0.20
C THR A 83 10.43 -9.71 1.38
N ASP A 84 10.14 -8.78 2.28
CA ASP A 84 9.23 -9.04 3.39
C ASP A 84 7.81 -9.30 2.83
N PRO A 85 7.14 -10.39 3.25
CA PRO A 85 5.81 -10.70 2.76
C PRO A 85 4.78 -9.74 3.37
N PRO A 86 3.75 -9.34 2.62
CA PRO A 86 2.63 -8.60 3.18
C PRO A 86 1.80 -9.48 4.12
N GLU A 87 1.37 -8.91 5.24
CA GLU A 87 0.39 -9.49 6.16
C GLU A 87 -1.00 -9.00 5.75
N ILE A 88 -1.97 -9.91 5.57
CA ILE A 88 -3.34 -9.58 5.15
C ILE A 88 -4.34 -10.11 6.17
N HIS A 89 -5.24 -9.25 6.64
CA HIS A 89 -6.25 -9.61 7.64
C HIS A 89 -7.62 -8.99 7.35
N PRO A 90 -8.72 -9.65 7.77
CA PRO A 90 -10.05 -9.04 7.77
C PRO A 90 -10.08 -7.74 8.58
N LEU A 91 -10.68 -6.70 8.03
CA LEU A 91 -10.85 -5.44 8.74
C LEU A 91 -12.04 -5.53 9.69
N GLN A 92 -11.80 -5.34 10.99
CA GLN A 92 -12.86 -5.40 12.01
C GLN A 92 -13.67 -4.10 12.15
N GLY A 93 -13.07 -2.97 11.81
CA GLY A 93 -13.74 -1.67 11.88
C GLY A 93 -12.98 -0.62 11.09
N PHE A 94 -13.74 0.25 10.43
CA PHE A 94 -13.21 1.39 9.68
C PHE A 94 -13.99 2.63 10.06
N VAL A 95 -13.30 3.63 10.61
CA VAL A 95 -13.86 4.93 10.94
C VAL A 95 -12.94 5.97 10.33
N SER A 96 -13.50 6.85 9.49
CA SER A 96 -12.78 7.96 8.90
C SER A 96 -13.45 9.27 9.29
N ALA A 97 -12.64 10.31 9.53
CA ALA A 97 -13.13 11.65 9.81
C ALA A 97 -13.56 12.41 8.53
N ALA A 98 -13.34 11.83 7.34
CA ALA A 98 -13.68 12.47 6.08
C ALA A 98 -15.21 12.59 5.92
N THR A 99 -15.68 13.83 5.90
CA THR A 99 -17.04 14.21 5.55
C THR A 99 -17.33 13.76 4.12
N VAL A 100 -18.47 13.10 3.91
CA VAL A 100 -19.01 12.84 2.57
C VAL A 100 -19.22 14.21 1.90
N PRO A 101 -18.61 14.49 0.73
CA PRO A 101 -19.02 15.66 -0.05
C PRO A 101 -20.50 15.46 -0.39
N ALA A 102 -21.32 16.48 -0.11
CA ALA A 102 -22.76 16.48 -0.37
C ALA A 102 -23.10 16.12 -1.84
#